data_AF-Q0VZ87-F1
#
_entry.id   AF-Q0VZ87-F1
#
_cell.length_a   1.000
_cell.length_b   1.000
_cell.length_c   1.000
_cell.angle_alpha   90.00
_cell.angle_beta   90.00
_cell.angle_gamma   90.00
#
_symmetry.space_group_name_H-M   'P 1'
#
loop_
_entity.id
_entity.type
_entity.pdbx_description
1 polymer ?
#
loop_
_entity_poly.entity_id
_entity_poly.type
_entity_poly.pdbx_seq_one_letter_code
_entity_poly.pdbx_strand_id
1 'polypeptide(L)' 'RYGNLYYNPFHCLSIVFLYGSVLLFCMHGGTILAVTRYGGDRELEQIYDRGTATERAALFWRWTM' A
#
# COMPACT_ATOMS: atom_id res chain seq x y z
N ARG A 1 22.69 26.00 -11.87
CA ARG A 1 22.66 25.45 -13.25
C ARG A 1 21.23 25.31 -13.82
N TYR A 2 20.20 24.94 -13.04
CA TYR A 2 18.82 24.77 -13.54
C TYR A 2 17.71 25.42 -12.68
N GLY A 3 18.03 26.48 -11.90
CA GLY A 3 17.02 27.32 -11.25
C GLY A 3 16.03 26.62 -10.31
N ASN A 4 16.52 26.01 -9.22
CA ASN A 4 15.76 25.33 -8.16
C ASN A 4 14.77 24.23 -8.65
N LEU A 5 15.19 22.97 -8.50
CA LEU A 5 14.40 21.81 -8.94
C LEU A 5 13.10 21.59 -8.18
N TYR A 6 12.87 22.25 -7.04
CA TYR A 6 11.58 22.17 -6.34
C TYR A 6 10.41 22.72 -7.16
N TYR A 7 10.65 23.53 -8.20
CA TYR A 7 9.61 24.03 -9.10
C TYR A 7 9.48 23.21 -10.39
N ASN A 8 10.27 22.14 -10.55
CA ASN A 8 10.10 21.23 -11.68
C ASN A 8 8.95 20.25 -11.39
N PRO A 9 7.90 20.18 -12.22
CA PRO A 9 6.73 19.34 -11.96
C PRO A 9 7.07 17.84 -11.92
N PHE A 10 8.00 17.36 -12.73
CA PHE A 10 8.41 15.94 -12.70
C PHE A 10 9.23 15.61 -11.46
N HIS A 11 10.02 16.55 -10.94
CA HIS A 11 10.72 16.36 -9.68
C HIS A 11 9.74 16.30 -8.50
N CYS A 12 8.73 17.17 -8.48
CA CYS A 12 7.65 17.09 -7.51
C CYS A 12 6.89 15.77 -7.59
N LEU A 13 6.52 15.32 -8.79
CA LEU A 13 5.88 14.01 -8.99
C LEU A 13 6.79 12.87 -8.49
N SER A 14 8.09 12.92 -8.77
CA SER A 14 9.04 11.93 -8.28
C SER A 14 9.09 11.87 -6.75
N ILE A 15 9.02 13.01 -6.06
CA ILE A 15 8.94 13.06 -4.59
C ILE A 15 7.63 12.44 -4.09
N VAL A 16 6.49 12.76 -4.72
CA VAL A 16 5.19 12.17 -4.38
C VAL A 16 5.23 10.66 -4.52
N PHE A 17 5.78 10.13 -5.62
CA PHE A 17 5.90 8.68 -5.80
C PHE A 17 6.90 8.05 -4.84
N LEU A 18 8.01 8.73 -4.51
CA LEU A 18 8.97 8.24 -3.53
C LEU A 18 8.32 8.06 -2.15
N TYR A 19 7.68 9.11 -1.63
CA TYR A 19 7.00 9.05 -0.33
C TYR A 19 5.77 8.16 -0.37
N GLY A 20 5.00 8.20 -1.45
CA GLY A 20 3.84 7.34 -1.67
C GLY A 20 4.21 5.86 -1.70
N SER A 21 5.36 5.49 -2.26
CA SER A 21 5.82 4.09 -2.29
C SER A 21 6.15 3.57 -0.89
N VAL A 22 6.88 4.36 -0.10
CA VAL A 22 7.17 4.01 1.31
C VAL A 22 5.86 3.87 2.09
N LEU A 23 4.95 4.85 1.95
CA LEU A 23 3.66 4.83 2.62
C LEU A 23 2.85 3.58 2.26
N LEU A 24 2.63 3.33 0.97
CA LEU A 24 1.81 2.21 0.50
C LEU A 24 2.42 0.86 0.86
N PHE A 25 3.75 0.72 0.82
CA PHE A 25 4.37 -0.55 1.17
C PHE A 25 4.33 -0.83 2.67
N CYS A 26 4.48 0.20 3.52
CA CYS A 26 4.24 0.06 4.95
C CYS A 26 2.78 -0.31 5.26
N MET A 27 1.82 0.35 4.60
CA MET A 27 0.39 0.03 4.74
C MET A 27 0.10 -1.41 4.33
N HIS A 28 0.56 -1.83 3.15
CA HIS A 28 0.34 -3.16 2.60
C HIS A 28 1.03 -4.24 3.44
N GLY A 29 2.34 -4.13 3.66
CA GLY A 29 3.10 -5.12 4.43
C GLY A 29 2.61 -5.26 5.87
N GLY A 30 2.28 -4.14 6.53
CA GLY A 30 1.68 -4.16 7.86
C GLY A 30 0.30 -4.83 7.88
N THR A 31 -0.51 -4.61 6.84
CA THR A 31 -1.82 -5.27 6.70
C THR A 31 -1.67 -6.78 6.51
N ILE A 32 -0.81 -7.21 5.59
CA ILE A 32 -0.57 -8.65 5.31
C ILE A 32 -0.11 -9.37 6.58
N LEU A 33 0.88 -8.82 7.30
CA LEU A 33 1.35 -9.39 8.56
C LEU A 33 0.26 -9.46 9.63
N ALA A 34 -0.61 -8.44 9.71
CA ALA A 34 -1.73 -8.43 10.65
C ALA A 34 -2.79 -9.53 10.35
N VAL A 35 -2.93 -9.92 9.08
CA VAL A 35 -3.86 -10.97 8.65
C VAL A 35 -3.20 -12.33 8.36
N THR A 36 -1.89 -12.49 8.59
CA THR A 36 -1.19 -13.79 8.44
C THR A 36 -1.82 -14.89 9.30
N ARG A 37 -2.41 -14.55 10.46
CA ARG A 37 -3.16 -15.52 11.29
C ARG A 37 -4.38 -16.15 10.60
N TYR A 38 -4.80 -15.58 9.47
CA TYR A 38 -5.87 -16.07 8.60
C TYR A 38 -5.33 -16.57 7.24
N GLY A 39 -4.01 -16.68 7.08
CA GLY A 39 -3.35 -17.05 5.82
C GLY A 39 -3.34 -15.94 4.77
N GLY A 40 -3.37 -14.66 5.17
CA GLY A 40 -3.40 -13.53 4.23
C GLY A 40 -2.13 -13.32 3.40
N ASP A 41 -1.02 -13.96 3.77
CA ASP A 41 0.22 -14.04 2.99
C ASP A 41 0.12 -14.95 1.75
N ARG A 42 -0.89 -15.82 1.69
CA ARG A 42 -1.21 -16.67 0.53
C ARG A 42 -2.05 -15.91 -0.49
N GLU A 43 -1.48 -14.82 -1.00
CA GLU A 43 -2.22 -13.83 -1.79
C GLU A 43 -2.82 -14.40 -3.09
N LEU A 44 -2.14 -15.33 -3.75
CA LEU A 44 -2.66 -15.95 -4.98
C LEU A 44 -3.98 -16.69 -4.74
N GLU A 45 -4.05 -17.49 -3.67
CA GLU A 45 -5.27 -18.19 -3.30
C GLU A 45 -6.35 -17.21 -2.82
N GLN A 46 -5.98 -16.18 -2.07
CA GLN A 46 -6.92 -15.15 -1.62
C GLN A 46 -7.52 -14.31 -2.76
N ILE A 47 -6.78 -14.15 -3.88
CA ILE A 47 -7.26 -13.47 -5.09
C ILE A 47 -8.27 -14.35 -5.84
N TYR A 48 -7.99 -15.65 -5.95
CA TYR A 48 -8.87 -16.59 -6.66
C TYR A 48 -10.13 -16.93 -5.85
N ASP A 49 -9.98 -17.17 -4.54
CA ASP A 49 -11.06 -17.49 -3.60
C ASP A 49 -10.94 -16.63 -2.33
N ARG A 50 -11.82 -15.64 -2.23
CA ARG A 50 -11.73 -14.60 -1.20
C ARG A 50 -12.03 -15.17 0.18
N GLY A 51 -11.03 -15.20 1.06
CA GLY A 51 -11.17 -15.61 2.46
C GLY A 51 -11.36 -14.44 3.44
N THR A 52 -11.53 -14.78 4.73
CA THR A 52 -11.69 -13.79 5.81
C THR A 52 -10.46 -12.89 6.00
N ALA A 53 -9.28 -13.31 5.53
CA ALA A 53 -8.07 -12.47 5.52
C ALA A 53 -8.28 -11.21 4.66
N THR A 54 -8.64 -11.40 3.38
CA THR A 54 -8.90 -10.31 2.43
C THR A 54 -10.11 -9.46 2.84
N GLU A 55 -11.17 -10.08 3.35
CA GLU A 55 -12.36 -9.34 3.81
C GLU A 55 -12.01 -8.39 4.97
N ARG A 56 -11.24 -8.86 5.95
CA ARG A 56 -10.82 -8.03 7.10
C ARG A 56 -9.81 -6.97 6.68
N ALA A 57 -8.86 -7.30 5.80
CA ALA A 57 -7.91 -6.35 5.26
C ALA A 57 -8.64 -5.19 4.53
N ALA A 58 -9.62 -5.51 3.69
CA ALA A 58 -10.42 -4.51 2.99
C ALA A 58 -11.30 -3.68 3.94
N LEU A 59 -11.97 -4.33 4.90
CA LEU A 59 -12.81 -3.63 5.88
C LEU A 59 -12.02 -2.70 6.79
N PHE A 60 -10.81 -3.10 7.20
CA PHE A 60 -9.92 -2.24 7.99
C PHE A 60 -9.68 -0.89 7.29
N TRP A 61 -9.32 -0.92 6.01
CA TRP A 61 -9.08 0.30 5.25
C TRP A 61 -10.37 1.07 4.98
N ARG A 62 -11.45 0.40 4.56
CA ARG A 62 -12.76 1.04 4.33
C ARG A 62 -13.32 1.78 5.55
N TRP A 63 -13.06 1.28 6.75
CA TRP A 63 -13.51 1.93 7.98
C TRP A 63 -12.56 3.02 8.46
N THR A 64 -11.33 3.03 7.97
CA THR A 64 -10.30 4.02 8.34
C THR A 64 -10.34 5.25 7.44
N MET A 65 -10.52 5.05 6.12
CA MET A 65 -10.50 6.09 5.09
C MET A 65 -11.39 5.71 3.90
#